data_AF-A0AAD9DCD8-F1
#
_entry.id   AF-A0AAD9DCD8-F1
#
_cell.length_a   1.000
_cell.length_b   1.000
_cell.length_c   1.000
_cell.angle_alpha   90.00
_cell.angle_beta   90.00
_cell.angle_gamma   90.00
#
_symmetry.space_group_name_H-M   'P 1'
#
loop_
_entity.id
_entity.type
_entity.pdbx_description
1 polymer ?
#
loop_
_entity_poly.entity_id
_entity_poly.type
_entity_poly.pdbx_seq_one_letter_code
_entity_poly.pdbx_strand_id
1 'polypeptide(L)'
;MTRKNGVCHADTVSGEFNELSNGRVSGDDADLLALMRVGYKETDSQGYDRIWKYMGSRPAPSFDSVSVVPGQNQSVHKHKQVDQSSPATIVTAYFKIKSKHTRTEYNQWMGNTMSLHDPMVIYTSPDLVPAIKRLRSHALEHTMVIPMELHEMRMPTQYGIQPFWEKQHAMDPEKTIHKSYHLYWIWNEKLEFLRRTIAENPFQSNFFAWVDIGYFRTPKYNHQVMLKQIPSTLEQDQILGLDVRGFGEGEHMGGGFIGGYAAGLMRFHSIFYALLEAHKHE
;
A
#
# COMPACT_ATOMS: atom_id res chain seq x y z
N MET A 1 28.61 -19.90 -3.44
CA MET A 1 27.52 -19.06 -2.89
C MET A 1 28.09 -18.11 -1.87
N THR A 2 28.30 -16.85 -2.26
CA THR A 2 28.81 -15.79 -1.40
C THR A 2 27.63 -15.15 -0.65
N ARG A 3 27.62 -15.22 0.67
CA ARG A 3 26.66 -14.48 1.51
C ARG A 3 26.89 -12.99 1.30
N LYS A 4 25.91 -12.27 0.77
CA LYS A 4 25.86 -10.81 0.87
C LYS A 4 25.09 -10.45 2.14
N ASN A 5 25.74 -9.71 3.03
CA ASN A 5 25.14 -9.10 4.21
C ASN A 5 24.19 -7.98 3.76
N GLY A 6 22.87 -8.08 4.01
CA GLY A 6 21.95 -7.00 3.67
C GLY A 6 20.46 -7.34 3.49
N VAL A 7 19.89 -8.27 4.26
CA VAL A 7 18.46 -8.63 4.10
C VAL A 7 17.55 -7.47 4.55
N CYS A 8 16.56 -7.12 3.73
CA CYS A 8 15.51 -6.15 4.08
C CYS A 8 14.53 -6.79 5.08
N HIS A 9 14.11 -6.07 6.13
CA HIS A 9 13.24 -6.69 7.15
C HIS A 9 11.83 -6.98 6.66
N ALA A 10 11.34 -6.24 5.66
CA ALA A 10 10.08 -6.52 5.00
C ALA A 10 10.02 -7.99 4.52
N ASP A 11 11.14 -8.52 4.04
CA ASP A 11 11.19 -9.87 3.52
C ASP A 11 11.11 -10.94 4.62
N THR A 12 11.74 -10.72 5.78
CA THR A 12 11.71 -11.65 6.93
C THR A 12 10.36 -11.71 7.65
N VAL A 13 9.49 -10.72 7.41
CA VAL A 13 8.16 -10.64 8.04
C VAL A 13 7.14 -11.46 7.26
N SER A 14 7.26 -11.60 5.94
CA SER A 14 6.27 -12.26 5.10
C SER A 14 6.01 -13.74 5.43
N GLY A 15 6.97 -14.43 6.08
CA GLY A 15 6.79 -15.81 6.55
C GLY A 15 5.77 -16.01 7.69
N GLU A 16 5.29 -14.93 8.32
CA GLU A 16 4.30 -14.97 9.42
C GLU A 16 2.86 -14.68 8.95
N PHE A 17 2.61 -14.54 7.64
CA PHE A 17 1.34 -14.05 7.11
C PHE A 17 0.64 -15.06 6.20
N ASN A 18 -0.48 -15.59 6.70
CA ASN A 18 -1.60 -16.04 5.90
C ASN A 18 -2.69 -14.97 6.04
N GLU A 19 -2.75 -14.02 5.12
CA GLU A 19 -4.01 -13.34 4.81
C GLU A 19 -4.61 -14.08 3.61
N LEU A 20 -5.14 -15.27 3.89
CA LEU A 20 -5.84 -16.07 2.89
C LEU A 20 -7.27 -15.55 2.75
N SER A 21 -7.45 -14.38 2.13
CA SER A 21 -8.69 -14.19 1.39
C SER A 21 -8.59 -15.05 0.13
N ASN A 22 -9.57 -15.92 -0.08
CA ASN A 22 -9.68 -16.76 -1.28
C ASN A 22 -10.12 -15.96 -2.52
N GLY A 23 -9.62 -14.73 -2.66
CA GLY A 23 -9.49 -13.98 -3.92
C GLY A 23 -10.79 -13.74 -4.68
N ARG A 24 -11.86 -13.28 -4.04
CA ARG A 24 -13.14 -12.96 -4.74
C ARG A 24 -13.75 -11.64 -4.32
N VAL A 25 -12.93 -10.61 -4.17
CA VAL A 25 -13.41 -9.23 -4.03
C VAL A 25 -12.79 -8.42 -5.16
N SER A 26 -13.58 -7.53 -5.78
CA SER A 26 -13.26 -6.75 -7.01
C SER A 26 -11.89 -6.06 -7.10
N GLY A 27 -11.14 -5.95 -6.01
CA GLY A 27 -9.79 -5.40 -5.98
C GLY A 27 -8.68 -6.41 -6.24
N ASP A 28 -8.82 -7.66 -5.79
CA ASP A 28 -7.73 -8.65 -5.83
C ASP A 28 -7.41 -9.07 -7.27
N ASP A 29 -8.44 -9.26 -8.10
CA ASP A 29 -8.29 -9.55 -9.53
C ASP A 29 -7.70 -8.35 -10.29
N ALA A 30 -8.10 -7.12 -9.91
CA ALA A 30 -7.56 -5.90 -10.50
C ALA A 30 -6.08 -5.72 -10.14
N ASP A 31 -5.68 -6.04 -8.90
CA ASP A 31 -4.29 -6.03 -8.45
C ASP A 31 -3.44 -7.03 -9.24
N LEU A 32 -3.91 -8.28 -9.40
CA LEU A 32 -3.21 -9.31 -10.18
C LEU A 32 -3.10 -8.94 -11.67
N LEU A 33 -4.19 -8.49 -12.29
CA LEU A 33 -4.18 -8.06 -13.69
C LEU A 33 -3.29 -6.84 -13.91
N ALA A 34 -3.29 -5.90 -12.97
CA ALA A 34 -2.43 -4.73 -13.04
C ALA A 34 -0.95 -5.13 -12.87
N LEU A 35 -0.62 -6.02 -11.93
CA LEU A 35 0.72 -6.58 -11.73
C LEU A 35 1.29 -7.19 -13.00
N MET A 36 0.50 -8.04 -13.66
CA MET A 36 0.91 -8.71 -14.92
C MET A 36 1.28 -7.70 -16.02
N ARG A 37 0.68 -6.51 -15.99
CA ARG A 37 0.95 -5.44 -16.95
C ARG A 37 2.11 -4.55 -16.54
N VAL A 38 2.32 -4.30 -15.24
CA VAL A 38 3.42 -3.45 -14.78
C VAL A 38 4.78 -4.13 -14.78
N GLY A 39 4.79 -5.45 -14.61
CA GLY A 39 6.02 -6.16 -14.29
C GLY A 39 6.36 -5.98 -12.83
N TYR A 40 6.76 -7.06 -12.19
CA TYR A 40 7.01 -7.06 -10.76
C TYR A 40 8.13 -8.03 -10.39
N LYS A 41 8.68 -7.79 -9.20
CA LYS A 41 9.71 -8.64 -8.60
C LYS A 41 9.16 -9.35 -7.38
N GLU A 42 9.31 -10.67 -7.35
CA GLU A 42 8.97 -11.51 -6.19
C GLU A 42 10.18 -11.64 -5.26
N THR A 43 9.99 -11.33 -3.98
CA THR A 43 10.90 -11.75 -2.92
C THR A 43 10.20 -12.80 -2.06
N ASP A 44 10.95 -13.81 -1.60
CA ASP A 44 10.41 -14.82 -0.71
C ASP A 44 10.47 -14.43 0.76
N SER A 45 9.92 -15.30 1.61
CA SER A 45 9.93 -15.14 3.07
C SER A 45 11.29 -15.12 3.73
N GLN A 46 12.36 -15.29 2.96
CA GLN A 46 13.74 -15.19 3.42
C GLN A 46 14.48 -13.99 2.81
N GLY A 47 13.82 -13.19 1.95
CA GLY A 47 14.39 -12.01 1.29
C GLY A 47 15.30 -12.31 0.13
N TYR A 48 15.12 -13.47 -0.50
CA TYR A 48 15.76 -13.76 -1.75
C TYR A 48 14.85 -13.39 -2.91
N ASP A 49 15.42 -12.59 -3.82
CA ASP A 49 14.86 -12.35 -5.14
C ASP A 49 14.64 -13.69 -5.84
N ARG A 50 13.38 -14.06 -6.07
CA ARG A 50 13.07 -15.35 -6.69
C ARG A 50 13.05 -15.26 -8.20
N ILE A 51 12.15 -14.45 -8.75
CA ILE A 51 11.85 -14.48 -10.19
C ILE A 51 11.35 -13.10 -10.63
N TRP A 52 11.84 -12.67 -11.80
CA TRP A 52 11.25 -11.61 -12.57
C TRP A 52 10.05 -12.12 -13.34
N LYS A 53 8.88 -11.52 -13.14
CA LYS A 53 7.69 -11.89 -13.90
C LYS A 53 7.16 -10.68 -14.66
N TYR A 54 7.24 -10.80 -15.98
CA TYR A 54 6.68 -9.89 -16.95
C TYR A 54 5.89 -10.75 -17.95
N MET A 55 4.57 -10.55 -18.04
CA MET A 55 3.71 -11.37 -18.91
C MET A 55 3.12 -10.57 -20.09
N GLY A 56 3.49 -9.29 -20.24
CA GLY A 56 3.15 -8.51 -21.42
C GLY A 56 4.11 -8.78 -22.58
N SER A 57 3.61 -8.99 -23.79
CA SER A 57 4.44 -9.12 -25.00
C SER A 57 4.62 -7.79 -25.75
N ARG A 58 4.41 -6.64 -25.09
CA ARG A 58 4.48 -5.33 -25.75
C ARG A 58 5.53 -4.43 -25.11
N PRO A 59 6.35 -3.72 -25.92
CA PRO A 59 7.19 -2.66 -25.39
C PRO A 59 6.30 -1.65 -24.65
N ALA A 60 6.80 -1.11 -23.54
CA ALA A 60 6.15 -0.03 -22.82
C ALA A 60 5.75 1.06 -23.83
N PRO A 61 4.51 1.58 -23.80
CA PRO A 61 4.18 2.74 -24.62
C PRO A 61 5.13 3.88 -24.26
N SER A 62 5.71 4.55 -25.26
CA SER A 62 6.43 5.78 -25.03
C SER A 62 5.46 6.77 -24.39
N PHE A 63 5.72 7.12 -23.13
CA PHE A 63 4.96 8.13 -22.42
C PHE A 63 5.38 9.51 -22.92
N ASP A 64 4.95 9.86 -24.13
CA ASP A 64 4.90 11.25 -24.55
C ASP A 64 3.74 11.91 -23.79
N SER A 65 4.13 12.71 -22.80
CA SER A 65 3.30 13.69 -22.07
C SER A 65 1.87 13.25 -21.78
N VAL A 66 1.66 12.61 -20.63
CA VAL A 66 0.34 12.66 -19.97
C VAL A 66 0.05 14.12 -19.67
N SER A 67 -0.81 14.74 -20.47
CA SER A 67 -1.34 16.06 -20.20
C SER A 67 -2.15 16.01 -18.91
N VAL A 68 -1.58 16.60 -17.86
CA VAL A 68 -2.23 16.87 -16.58
C VAL A 68 -3.54 17.60 -16.86
N VAL A 69 -4.67 16.97 -16.56
CA VAL A 69 -5.97 17.61 -16.61
C VAL A 69 -5.98 18.70 -15.52
N PRO A 70 -6.13 19.99 -15.84
CA PRO A 70 -6.27 21.03 -14.83
C PRO A 70 -7.71 21.03 -14.33
N GLY A 71 -7.92 20.70 -13.06
CA GLY A 71 -9.20 20.98 -12.42
C GLY A 71 -9.51 20.11 -11.21
N GLN A 72 -9.09 20.59 -10.03
CA GLN A 72 -9.98 20.92 -8.92
C GLN A 72 -9.16 21.65 -7.86
N ASN A 73 -9.52 22.91 -7.57
CA ASN A 73 -8.96 23.70 -6.49
C ASN A 73 -9.26 23.01 -5.15
N GLN A 74 -8.35 22.17 -4.69
CA GLN A 74 -8.24 21.85 -3.28
C GLN A 74 -7.36 22.92 -2.64
N SER A 75 -7.87 23.55 -1.59
CA SER A 75 -7.13 24.46 -0.72
C SER A 75 -5.80 23.82 -0.35
N VAL A 76 -4.71 24.31 -0.95
CA VAL A 76 -3.36 23.85 -0.62
C VAL A 76 -3.05 24.36 0.77
N HIS A 77 -3.36 23.54 1.78
CA HIS A 77 -2.72 23.67 3.08
C HIS A 77 -1.22 23.47 2.81
N LYS A 78 -0.47 24.58 2.84
CA LYS A 78 0.99 24.56 2.80
C LYS A 78 1.47 23.84 4.05
N HIS A 79 1.54 22.52 3.97
CA HIS A 79 2.21 21.72 4.98
C HIS A 79 3.69 22.10 4.98
N LYS A 80 4.21 22.34 6.19
CA LYS A 80 5.60 22.71 6.43
C LYS A 80 6.50 21.65 5.78
N GLN A 81 7.28 22.04 4.75
CA GLN A 81 8.29 21.16 4.16
C GLN A 81 9.23 20.69 5.26
N VAL A 82 9.43 19.38 5.33
CA VAL A 82 10.40 18.76 6.23
C VAL A 82 11.77 18.87 5.56
N ASP A 83 12.74 19.44 6.27
CA ASP A 83 14.07 19.80 5.75
C ASP A 83 15.02 18.59 5.63
N GLN A 84 14.49 17.37 5.55
CA GLN A 84 15.27 16.14 5.53
C GLN A 84 14.83 15.23 4.38
N SER A 85 15.74 15.06 3.42
CA SER A 85 15.61 14.08 2.35
C SER A 85 15.84 12.66 2.88
N SER A 86 14.99 11.71 2.48
CA SER A 86 15.18 10.28 2.75
C SER A 86 15.09 9.49 1.45
N PRO A 87 15.89 8.42 1.25
CA PRO A 87 15.79 7.60 0.04
C PRO A 87 14.41 6.96 -0.17
N ALA A 88 13.70 6.66 0.91
CA ALA A 88 12.41 5.99 0.87
C ALA A 88 11.40 6.55 1.89
N THR A 89 10.11 6.40 1.56
CA THR A 89 8.97 6.78 2.41
C THR A 89 7.98 5.62 2.53
N ILE A 90 7.59 5.28 3.75
CA ILE A 90 6.47 4.39 4.03
C ILE A 90 5.16 5.17 3.94
N VAL A 91 4.15 4.57 3.32
CA VAL A 91 2.78 5.05 3.29
C VAL A 91 1.90 4.02 3.99
N THR A 92 1.08 4.48 4.92
CA THR A 92 0.14 3.61 5.64
C THR A 92 -1.14 4.36 5.94
N ALA A 93 -2.16 3.64 6.36
CA ALA A 93 -3.41 4.24 6.79
C ALA A 93 -4.07 3.49 7.94
N TYR A 94 -4.85 4.20 8.74
CA TYR A 94 -5.70 3.59 9.76
C TYR A 94 -6.95 4.38 10.03
N PHE A 95 -8.08 3.67 9.97
CA PHE A 95 -9.40 4.20 10.24
C PHE A 95 -10.11 3.22 11.17
N LYS A 96 -10.85 3.76 12.15
CA LYS A 96 -11.64 2.94 13.05
C LYS A 96 -12.85 2.38 12.30
N ILE A 97 -12.78 1.11 11.91
CA ILE A 97 -13.89 0.37 11.31
C ILE A 97 -14.15 -0.94 12.07
N LYS A 98 -15.31 -1.56 11.86
CA LYS A 98 -15.58 -2.91 12.37
C LYS A 98 -14.69 -3.90 11.61
N SER A 99 -13.82 -4.61 12.33
CA SER A 99 -12.81 -5.52 11.75
C SER A 99 -12.83 -6.91 12.42
N LYS A 100 -12.13 -7.87 11.78
CA LYS A 100 -11.88 -9.23 12.30
C LYS A 100 -11.20 -9.22 13.67
N HIS A 101 -10.13 -8.43 13.81
CA HIS A 101 -9.31 -8.34 15.03
C HIS A 101 -9.83 -7.33 16.06
N THR A 102 -9.45 -7.54 17.31
CA THR A 102 -9.82 -6.69 18.44
C THR A 102 -9.06 -5.36 18.42
N ARG A 103 -9.61 -4.38 19.13
CA ARG A 103 -8.94 -3.08 19.33
C ARG A 103 -7.58 -3.24 20.02
N THR A 104 -7.46 -4.19 20.95
CA THR A 104 -6.21 -4.42 21.69
C THR A 104 -5.11 -4.93 20.75
N GLU A 105 -5.43 -5.88 19.88
CA GLU A 105 -4.49 -6.38 18.87
C GLU A 105 -4.04 -5.27 17.91
N TYR A 106 -4.99 -4.49 17.36
CA TYR A 106 -4.63 -3.37 16.49
C TYR A 106 -3.80 -2.30 17.20
N ASN A 107 -4.08 -1.99 18.46
CA ASN A 107 -3.26 -1.05 19.21
C ASN A 107 -1.81 -1.56 19.36
N GLN A 108 -1.62 -2.87 19.56
CA GLN A 108 -0.30 -3.48 19.63
C GLN A 108 0.42 -3.43 18.28
N TRP A 109 -0.23 -3.86 17.20
CA TRP A 109 0.39 -3.89 15.87
C TRP A 109 0.66 -2.49 15.33
N MET A 110 -0.28 -1.56 15.53
CA MET A 110 -0.07 -0.15 15.25
C MET A 110 1.12 0.38 16.07
N GLY A 111 1.24 0.02 17.35
CA GLY A 111 2.41 0.39 18.16
C GLY A 111 3.74 -0.08 17.55
N ASN A 112 3.78 -1.32 17.04
CA ASN A 112 4.97 -1.86 16.39
C ASN A 112 5.30 -1.09 15.10
N THR A 113 4.32 -0.92 14.19
CA THR A 113 4.51 -0.16 12.94
C THR A 113 4.92 1.28 13.21
N MET A 114 4.27 1.95 14.17
CA MET A 114 4.57 3.33 14.53
C MET A 114 5.99 3.45 15.14
N SER A 115 6.52 2.42 15.78
CA SER A 115 7.87 2.46 16.36
C SER A 115 9.03 2.49 15.36
N LEU A 116 8.76 2.26 14.07
CA LEU A 116 9.77 2.30 13.00
C LEU A 116 10.37 3.71 12.83
N HIS A 117 11.63 3.77 12.44
CA HIS A 117 12.37 5.01 12.17
C HIS A 117 12.21 5.54 10.74
N ASP A 118 11.65 4.76 9.83
CA ASP A 118 11.42 5.19 8.45
C ASP A 118 10.53 6.44 8.40
N PRO A 119 10.76 7.35 7.44
CA PRO A 119 9.80 8.39 7.14
C PRO A 119 8.47 7.81 6.74
N MET A 120 7.40 8.39 7.29
CA MET A 120 6.07 7.83 7.17
C MET A 120 5.03 8.90 6.86
N VAL A 121 4.23 8.65 5.83
CA VAL A 121 2.98 9.36 5.58
C VAL A 121 1.82 8.47 6.04
N ILE A 122 0.96 9.03 6.90
CA ILE A 122 -0.09 8.30 7.60
C ILE A 122 -1.43 8.97 7.35
N TYR A 123 -2.32 8.27 6.64
CA TYR A 123 -3.70 8.70 6.41
C TYR A 123 -4.61 8.17 7.52
N THR A 124 -5.43 9.05 8.12
CA THR A 124 -6.24 8.65 9.28
C THR A 124 -7.39 9.62 9.56
N SER A 125 -8.39 9.20 10.33
CA SER A 125 -9.45 10.10 10.80
C SER A 125 -8.90 11.21 11.70
N PRO A 126 -9.44 12.44 11.63
CA PRO A 126 -9.01 13.57 12.46
C PRO A 126 -8.89 13.26 13.96
N ASP A 127 -9.79 12.46 14.52
CA ASP A 127 -9.79 12.07 15.94
C ASP A 127 -8.60 11.17 16.34
N LEU A 128 -7.97 10.51 15.37
CA LEU A 128 -6.85 9.60 15.57
C LEU A 128 -5.48 10.27 15.49
N VAL A 129 -5.41 11.47 14.90
CA VAL A 129 -4.15 12.22 14.73
C VAL A 129 -3.36 12.38 16.02
N PRO A 130 -3.96 12.77 17.18
CA PRO A 130 -3.20 12.89 18.43
C PRO A 130 -2.62 11.55 18.92
N ALA A 131 -3.35 10.45 18.69
CA ALA A 131 -2.88 9.12 19.07
C ALA A 131 -1.70 8.66 18.21
N ILE A 132 -1.79 8.85 16.89
CA ILE A 132 -0.71 8.51 15.95
C ILE A 132 0.55 9.34 16.24
N LYS A 133 0.41 10.66 16.43
CA LYS A 133 1.55 11.53 16.79
C LYS A 133 2.20 11.12 18.11
N ARG A 134 1.42 10.67 19.09
CA ARG A 134 1.96 10.16 20.36
C ARG A 134 2.72 8.86 20.18
N LEU A 135 2.22 7.94 19.35
CA LEU A 135 2.89 6.66 19.06
C LEU A 135 4.18 6.84 18.24
N ARG A 136 4.29 7.93 17.48
CA ARG A 136 5.49 8.32 16.70
C ARG A 136 6.25 9.49 17.29
N SER A 137 6.16 9.72 18.61
CA SER A 137 6.80 10.89 19.24
C SER A 137 8.32 10.92 19.06
N HIS A 138 8.95 9.75 18.84
CA HIS A 138 10.38 9.59 18.59
C HIS A 138 10.83 9.93 17.17
N ALA A 139 9.91 10.17 16.24
CA ALA A 139 10.20 10.39 14.81
C ALA A 139 9.23 11.43 14.18
N LEU A 140 8.83 12.45 14.94
CA LEU A 140 7.86 13.45 14.48
C LEU A 140 8.35 14.25 13.27
N GLU A 141 9.65 14.50 13.20
CA GLU A 141 10.34 15.11 12.07
C GLU A 141 10.30 14.26 10.81
N HIS A 142 10.12 12.95 10.93
CA HIS A 142 9.97 11.99 9.82
C HIS A 142 8.54 11.49 9.69
N THR A 143 7.56 12.27 10.15
CA THR A 143 6.16 11.85 10.13
C THR A 143 5.25 12.94 9.59
N MET A 144 4.52 12.61 8.53
CA MET A 144 3.41 13.43 8.05
C MET A 144 2.11 12.68 8.31
N VAL A 145 1.22 13.30 9.08
CA VAL A 145 -0.12 12.74 9.34
C VAL A 145 -1.13 13.57 8.56
N ILE A 146 -1.86 12.92 7.65
CA ILE A 146 -2.89 13.54 6.81
C ILE A 146 -4.26 13.15 7.40
N PRO A 147 -4.96 14.09 8.07
CA PRO A 147 -6.32 13.85 8.52
C PRO A 147 -7.27 13.80 7.32
N MET A 148 -8.12 12.78 7.26
CA MET A 148 -9.24 12.70 6.32
C MET A 148 -10.29 11.75 6.84
N GLU A 149 -11.52 11.87 6.36
CA GLU A 149 -12.61 10.95 6.66
C GLU A 149 -12.73 9.86 5.58
N LEU A 150 -13.30 8.71 5.97
CA LEU A 150 -13.51 7.58 5.04
C LEU A 150 -14.31 8.00 3.79
N HIS A 151 -15.32 8.85 3.95
CA HIS A 151 -16.17 9.28 2.84
C HIS A 151 -15.51 10.26 1.86
N GLU A 152 -14.31 10.77 2.19
CA GLU A 152 -13.51 11.64 1.31
C GLU A 152 -12.56 10.86 0.40
N MET A 153 -12.48 9.54 0.58
CA MET A 153 -11.67 8.63 -0.23
C MET A 153 -12.23 8.48 -1.65
N ARG A 154 -11.37 8.08 -2.59
CA ARG A 154 -11.74 7.79 -3.98
C ARG A 154 -12.80 6.70 -4.04
N MET A 155 -12.68 5.65 -3.22
CA MET A 155 -13.63 4.53 -3.22
C MET A 155 -15.10 4.96 -3.05
N PRO A 156 -15.49 5.64 -1.96
CA PRO A 156 -16.85 6.13 -1.81
C PRO A 156 -17.22 7.27 -2.75
N THR A 157 -16.29 8.16 -3.10
CA THR A 157 -16.60 9.34 -3.94
C THR A 157 -16.79 9.02 -5.42
N GLN A 158 -16.10 8.01 -5.95
CA GLN A 158 -16.18 7.64 -7.38
C GLN A 158 -17.01 6.38 -7.65
N TYR A 159 -17.02 5.43 -6.72
CA TYR A 159 -17.73 4.15 -6.88
C TYR A 159 -19.01 4.09 -6.03
N GLY A 160 -19.34 5.19 -5.35
CA GLY A 160 -20.51 5.31 -4.48
C GLY A 160 -20.33 4.62 -3.13
N ILE A 161 -21.28 4.84 -2.22
CA ILE A 161 -21.26 4.28 -0.86
C ILE A 161 -22.02 2.94 -0.82
N GLN A 162 -23.21 2.91 -1.43
CA GLN A 162 -24.14 1.79 -1.56
C GLN A 162 -24.86 1.92 -2.91
N PRO A 163 -25.39 0.85 -3.54
CA PRO A 163 -25.40 -0.56 -3.10
C PRO A 163 -24.18 -1.39 -3.54
N PHE A 164 -23.26 -0.82 -4.34
CA PHE A 164 -22.13 -1.55 -4.94
C PHE A 164 -21.28 -2.30 -3.91
N TRP A 165 -20.80 -1.63 -2.85
CA TRP A 165 -19.92 -2.23 -1.86
C TRP A 165 -20.59 -3.27 -0.95
N GLU A 166 -21.91 -3.17 -0.77
CA GLU A 166 -22.68 -4.19 -0.07
C GLU A 166 -22.81 -5.47 -0.91
N LYS A 167 -23.00 -5.33 -2.22
CA LYS A 167 -22.95 -6.46 -3.16
C LYS A 167 -21.58 -7.14 -3.11
N GLN A 168 -20.49 -6.37 -3.13
CA GLN A 168 -19.13 -6.90 -2.99
C GLN A 168 -18.95 -7.66 -1.67
N HIS A 169 -19.43 -7.09 -0.57
CA HIS A 169 -19.40 -7.75 0.75
C HIS A 169 -20.20 -9.04 0.81
N ALA A 170 -21.34 -9.09 0.12
CA ALA A 170 -22.16 -10.30 0.08
C ALA A 170 -21.47 -11.46 -0.65
N MET A 171 -20.63 -11.16 -1.65
CA MET A 171 -19.83 -12.11 -2.42
C MET A 171 -18.57 -12.58 -1.69
N ASP A 172 -18.10 -11.81 -0.70
CA ASP A 172 -16.90 -12.13 0.06
C ASP A 172 -17.07 -13.45 0.83
N PRO A 173 -16.30 -14.49 0.51
CA PRO A 173 -16.31 -15.77 1.23
C PRO A 173 -15.94 -15.65 2.71
N GLU A 174 -15.20 -14.61 3.10
CA GLU A 174 -14.78 -14.30 4.46
C GLU A 174 -15.62 -13.18 5.11
N LYS A 175 -16.80 -12.83 4.54
CA LYS A 175 -17.68 -11.75 5.04
C LYS A 175 -18.05 -11.82 6.52
N THR A 176 -17.98 -13.01 7.13
CA THR A 176 -18.26 -13.21 8.56
C THR A 176 -17.17 -12.60 9.45
N ILE A 177 -15.92 -12.58 8.99
CA ILE A 177 -14.80 -11.94 9.67
C ILE A 177 -14.52 -10.55 9.10
N HIS A 178 -14.79 -10.31 7.82
CA HIS A 178 -14.78 -8.99 7.20
C HIS A 178 -16.06 -8.23 7.52
N LYS A 179 -16.21 -7.78 8.77
CA LYS A 179 -17.48 -7.26 9.33
C LYS A 179 -18.06 -5.99 8.68
N SER A 180 -17.37 -5.38 7.71
CA SER A 180 -17.86 -4.16 7.04
C SER A 180 -17.20 -3.97 5.67
N TYR A 181 -18.00 -3.55 4.68
CA TYR A 181 -17.49 -3.18 3.35
C TYR A 181 -16.52 -1.98 3.37
N HIS A 182 -16.52 -1.16 4.42
CA HIS A 182 -15.56 -0.05 4.58
C HIS A 182 -14.11 -0.56 4.57
N LEU A 183 -13.88 -1.82 4.91
CA LEU A 183 -12.59 -2.48 4.77
C LEU A 183 -12.11 -2.46 3.31
N TYR A 184 -13.01 -2.72 2.37
CA TYR A 184 -12.69 -2.70 0.95
C TYR A 184 -12.38 -1.30 0.45
N TRP A 185 -12.97 -0.26 1.05
CA TRP A 185 -12.55 1.10 0.74
C TRP A 185 -11.08 1.30 1.06
N ILE A 186 -10.66 0.94 2.27
CA ILE A 186 -9.26 1.10 2.70
C ILE A 186 -8.33 0.24 1.84
N TRP A 187 -8.70 -1.02 1.58
CA TRP A 187 -7.91 -1.90 0.73
C TRP A 187 -7.72 -1.33 -0.68
N ASN A 188 -8.79 -0.88 -1.33
CA ASN A 188 -8.71 -0.37 -2.70
C ASN A 188 -8.21 1.09 -2.79
N GLU A 189 -8.04 1.78 -1.67
CA GLU A 189 -7.52 3.17 -1.61
C GLU A 189 -5.99 3.22 -1.52
N LYS A 190 -5.31 2.11 -1.20
CA LYS A 190 -3.85 2.07 -0.96
C LYS A 190 -3.02 2.72 -2.07
N LEU A 191 -3.41 2.50 -3.34
CA LEU A 191 -2.73 3.07 -4.49
C LEU A 191 -3.00 4.57 -4.63
N GLU A 192 -4.19 5.03 -4.30
CA GLU A 192 -4.49 6.47 -4.27
C GLU A 192 -3.70 7.18 -3.16
N PHE A 193 -3.51 6.55 -1.98
CA PHE A 193 -2.63 7.09 -0.94
C PHE A 193 -1.18 7.18 -1.39
N LEU A 194 -0.65 6.15 -2.04
CA LEU A 194 0.68 6.19 -2.65
C LEU A 194 0.77 7.32 -3.67
N ARG A 195 -0.21 7.44 -4.59
CA ARG A 195 -0.25 8.50 -5.61
C ARG A 195 -0.22 9.90 -4.99
N ARG A 196 -1.04 10.14 -3.96
CA ARG A 196 -1.07 11.43 -3.23
C ARG A 196 0.26 11.71 -2.54
N THR A 197 0.84 10.70 -1.87
CA THR A 197 2.14 10.84 -1.21
C THR A 197 3.27 11.11 -2.19
N ILE A 198 3.29 10.46 -3.36
CA ILE A 198 4.26 10.73 -4.43
C ILE A 198 4.15 12.17 -4.93
N ALA A 199 2.92 12.68 -5.08
CA ALA A 199 2.69 14.04 -5.56
C ALA A 199 3.15 15.10 -4.55
N GLU A 200 2.97 14.86 -3.26
CA GLU A 200 3.40 15.78 -2.19
C GLU A 200 4.89 15.64 -1.86
N ASN A 201 5.42 14.42 -1.95
CA ASN A 201 6.79 13.99 -1.64
C ASN A 201 7.45 14.74 -0.46
N PRO A 202 6.85 14.68 0.75
CA PRO A 202 7.25 15.53 1.87
C PRO A 202 8.69 15.27 2.36
N PHE A 203 9.26 14.11 2.02
CA PHE A 203 10.60 13.69 2.43
C PHE A 203 11.57 13.55 1.25
N GLN A 204 11.23 14.10 0.07
CA GLN A 204 12.06 14.06 -1.14
C GLN A 204 12.57 12.66 -1.48
N SER A 205 11.72 11.65 -1.28
CA SER A 205 12.04 10.25 -1.54
C SER A 205 11.93 9.89 -3.00
N ASN A 206 12.71 8.89 -3.40
CA ASN A 206 12.67 8.31 -4.74
C ASN A 206 11.88 6.99 -4.74
N PHE A 207 11.74 6.35 -3.59
CA PHE A 207 11.03 5.09 -3.42
C PHE A 207 9.91 5.23 -2.39
N PHE A 208 8.78 4.59 -2.66
CA PHE A 208 7.61 4.64 -1.79
C PHE A 208 7.10 3.22 -1.56
N ALA A 209 6.63 2.93 -0.35
CA ALA A 209 6.06 1.62 -0.04
C ALA A 209 4.78 1.75 0.78
N TRP A 210 3.69 1.18 0.26
CA TRP A 210 2.53 0.87 1.08
C TRP A 210 2.87 -0.24 2.06
N VAL A 211 2.51 -0.03 3.32
CA VAL A 211 2.61 -1.03 4.38
C VAL A 211 1.34 -0.96 5.21
N ASP A 212 0.60 -2.07 5.30
CA ASP A 212 -0.58 -2.13 6.16
C ASP A 212 -0.20 -1.79 7.61
N ILE A 213 -1.03 -1.03 8.32
CA ILE A 213 -0.68 -0.64 9.69
C ILE A 213 -0.58 -1.83 10.66
N GLY A 214 -1.27 -2.94 10.35
CA GLY A 214 -1.21 -4.21 11.07
C GLY A 214 -0.08 -5.15 10.62
N TYR A 215 0.81 -4.69 9.74
CA TYR A 215 1.85 -5.53 9.12
C TYR A 215 2.89 -6.06 10.13
N PHE A 216 3.15 -5.34 11.23
CA PHE A 216 4.10 -5.80 12.26
C PHE A 216 3.37 -6.41 13.46
N ARG A 217 3.16 -7.74 13.42
CA ARG A 217 2.43 -8.47 14.47
C ARG A 217 3.23 -8.72 15.75
N THR A 218 4.56 -8.63 15.68
CA THR A 218 5.48 -8.87 16.80
C THR A 218 6.39 -7.66 17.03
N PRO A 219 6.90 -7.43 18.26
CA PRO A 219 7.74 -6.28 18.56
C PRO A 219 9.20 -6.44 18.07
N LYS A 220 9.52 -7.53 17.36
CA LYS A 220 10.88 -7.90 16.93
C LYS A 220 11.57 -6.80 16.11
N TYR A 221 10.79 -6.01 15.38
CA TYR A 221 11.28 -4.97 14.46
C TYR A 221 11.11 -3.56 15.02
N ASN A 222 10.74 -3.42 16.30
CA ASN A 222 10.52 -2.11 16.89
C ASN A 222 11.83 -1.31 16.92
N HIS A 223 11.71 0.00 16.70
CA HIS A 223 12.86 0.92 16.64
C HIS A 223 13.90 0.56 15.57
N GLN A 224 13.45 -0.07 14.48
CA GLN A 224 14.29 -0.34 13.32
C GLN A 224 13.86 0.49 12.11
N VAL A 225 14.72 0.50 11.09
CA VAL A 225 14.37 0.92 9.73
C VAL A 225 13.92 -0.32 8.96
N MET A 226 12.75 -0.27 8.35
CA MET A 226 12.18 -1.33 7.53
C MET A 226 12.83 -1.36 6.15
N LEU A 227 12.84 -0.23 5.44
CA LEU A 227 13.30 -0.12 4.05
C LEU A 227 14.83 0.07 4.00
N LYS A 228 15.56 -0.97 4.41
CA LYS A 228 17.04 -0.93 4.50
C LYS A 228 17.72 -0.95 3.14
N GLN A 229 17.16 -1.68 2.17
CA GLN A 229 17.70 -1.84 0.83
C GLN A 229 16.56 -1.94 -0.16
N ILE A 230 16.68 -1.19 -1.25
CA ILE A 230 15.83 -1.35 -2.43
C ILE A 230 16.59 -2.30 -3.37
N PRO A 231 15.93 -3.33 -3.93
CA PRO A 231 16.62 -4.24 -4.83
C PRO A 231 17.26 -3.48 -5.99
N SER A 232 18.58 -3.61 -6.18
CA SER A 232 19.33 -2.83 -7.18
C SER A 232 18.95 -3.13 -8.63
N THR A 233 18.17 -4.20 -8.84
CA THR A 233 17.67 -4.58 -10.15
C THR A 233 16.25 -4.07 -10.40
N LEU A 234 15.58 -3.48 -9.40
CA LEU A 234 14.24 -2.94 -9.58
C LEU A 234 14.32 -1.72 -10.49
N GLU A 235 13.67 -1.80 -11.66
CA GLU A 235 13.63 -0.70 -12.62
C GLU A 235 12.62 0.37 -12.21
N GLN A 236 12.77 1.57 -12.77
CA GLN A 236 11.97 2.74 -12.39
C GLN A 236 10.47 2.57 -12.67
N ASP A 237 10.10 1.79 -13.69
CA ASP A 237 8.72 1.57 -14.13
C ASP A 237 8.09 0.30 -13.55
N GLN A 238 8.76 -0.34 -12.59
CA GLN A 238 8.34 -1.58 -11.95
C GLN A 238 7.91 -1.38 -10.50
N ILE A 239 7.23 -2.39 -9.97
CA ILE A 239 6.85 -2.45 -8.56
C ILE A 239 7.40 -3.70 -7.88
N LEU A 240 7.50 -3.62 -6.56
CA LEU A 240 7.87 -4.67 -5.64
C LEU A 240 6.61 -5.10 -4.88
N GLY A 241 6.21 -6.36 -5.04
CA GLY A 241 5.13 -6.97 -4.27
C GLY A 241 5.68 -8.11 -3.41
N LEU A 242 5.12 -8.29 -2.22
CA LEU A 242 5.46 -9.43 -1.35
C LEU A 242 4.38 -10.52 -1.44
N ASP A 243 4.78 -11.77 -1.20
CA ASP A 243 3.90 -12.96 -1.21
C ASP A 243 3.05 -13.06 -2.49
N VAL A 244 3.70 -12.94 -3.64
CA VAL A 244 3.06 -13.26 -4.92
C VAL A 244 3.29 -14.74 -5.20
N ARG A 245 2.21 -15.54 -5.19
CA ARG A 245 2.28 -16.97 -5.51
C ARG A 245 1.69 -17.19 -6.90
N GLY A 246 2.36 -18.09 -7.65
CA GLY A 246 2.31 -18.17 -9.12
C GLY A 246 0.93 -18.25 -9.78
N PHE A 247 0.93 -18.02 -11.09
CA PHE A 247 -0.27 -17.97 -11.92
C PHE A 247 -0.80 -19.39 -12.27
N GLY A 248 -1.93 -19.78 -11.67
CA GLY A 248 -2.68 -21.04 -11.75
C GLY A 248 -3.88 -21.10 -10.78
N GLU A 249 -4.51 -22.27 -10.59
CA GLU A 249 -5.51 -22.44 -9.51
C GLU A 249 -4.85 -22.22 -8.13
N GLY A 250 -5.22 -21.14 -7.43
CA GLY A 250 -4.62 -20.74 -6.14
C GLY A 250 -3.78 -19.45 -6.16
N GLU A 251 -3.89 -18.65 -7.22
CA GLU A 251 -3.29 -17.32 -7.37
C GLU A 251 -3.62 -16.36 -6.22
N HIS A 252 -2.59 -15.71 -5.68
CA HIS A 252 -2.76 -14.58 -4.77
C HIS A 252 -1.53 -13.67 -4.76
N MET A 253 -1.81 -12.38 -4.54
CA MET A 253 -0.82 -11.38 -4.16
C MET A 253 -1.13 -10.96 -2.72
N GLY A 254 -0.13 -11.01 -1.84
CA GLY A 254 -0.24 -10.40 -0.53
C GLY A 254 -0.46 -8.90 -0.64
N GLY A 255 -1.64 -8.41 -0.26
CA GLY A 255 -1.99 -6.99 -0.36
C GLY A 255 -1.33 -6.07 0.68
N GLY A 256 -0.62 -6.63 1.64
CA GLY A 256 -0.09 -5.89 2.79
C GLY A 256 1.18 -5.07 2.53
N PHE A 257 1.85 -5.28 1.39
CA PHE A 257 3.03 -4.52 0.98
C PHE A 257 3.07 -4.29 -0.53
N ILE A 258 3.27 -3.03 -0.94
CA ILE A 258 3.52 -2.66 -2.35
C ILE A 258 4.57 -1.55 -2.35
N GLY A 259 5.74 -1.80 -2.93
CA GLY A 259 6.83 -0.84 -3.06
C GLY A 259 7.12 -0.48 -4.51
N GLY A 260 7.75 0.67 -4.76
CA GLY A 260 8.22 1.01 -6.10
C GLY A 260 8.79 2.42 -6.19
N TYR A 261 9.42 2.69 -7.32
CA TYR A 261 9.72 4.06 -7.71
C TYR A 261 8.44 4.76 -8.18
N ALA A 262 8.48 6.10 -8.20
CA ALA A 262 7.31 6.91 -8.57
C ALA A 262 6.71 6.49 -9.92
N ALA A 263 7.54 6.26 -10.95
CA ALA A 263 7.04 5.90 -12.29
C ALA A 263 6.29 4.56 -12.29
N GLY A 264 6.85 3.51 -11.68
CA GLY A 264 6.20 2.19 -11.57
C GLY A 264 4.91 2.24 -10.78
N LEU A 265 4.88 2.94 -9.63
CA LEU A 265 3.69 3.08 -8.81
C LEU A 265 2.59 3.89 -9.50
N MET A 266 2.93 4.97 -10.22
CA MET A 266 1.97 5.75 -11.00
C MET A 266 1.38 4.94 -12.16
N ARG A 267 2.20 4.11 -12.80
CA ARG A 267 1.73 3.19 -13.84
C ARG A 267 0.79 2.12 -13.26
N PHE A 268 1.14 1.56 -12.11
CA PHE A 268 0.31 0.57 -11.41
C PHE A 268 -1.03 1.15 -10.98
N HIS A 269 -1.02 2.34 -10.36
CA HIS A 269 -2.22 3.13 -10.03
C HIS A 269 -3.13 3.31 -11.25
N SER A 270 -2.58 3.77 -12.38
CA SER A 270 -3.36 4.04 -13.58
C SER A 270 -4.03 2.77 -14.14
N ILE A 271 -3.29 1.65 -14.17
CA ILE A 271 -3.82 0.39 -14.68
C ILE A 271 -4.88 -0.18 -13.73
N PHE A 272 -4.61 -0.17 -12.43
CA PHE A 272 -5.55 -0.66 -11.41
C PHE A 272 -6.89 0.08 -11.48
N TYR A 273 -6.88 1.41 -11.44
CA TYR A 273 -8.14 2.17 -11.46
C TYR A 273 -8.84 2.11 -12.81
N ALA A 274 -8.12 1.95 -13.93
CA ALA A 274 -8.75 1.69 -15.23
C ALA A 274 -9.46 0.33 -15.25
N LEU A 275 -8.89 -0.70 -14.63
CA LEU A 275 -9.52 -2.01 -14.50
C LEU A 275 -10.74 -1.95 -13.57
N LEU A 276 -10.60 -1.34 -12.40
CA LEU A 276 -11.71 -1.19 -11.45
C LEU A 276 -12.88 -0.44 -12.09
N GLU A 277 -12.60 0.63 -12.84
CA GLU A 277 -13.60 1.38 -13.59
C GLU A 277 -14.29 0.54 -14.67
N ALA A 278 -13.56 -0.32 -15.38
CA ALA A 278 -14.13 -1.18 -16.42
C ALA A 278 -15.09 -2.24 -15.86
N HIS A 279 -14.86 -2.73 -14.64
CA HIS A 279 -15.64 -3.82 -14.03
C HIS A 279 -16.65 -3.35 -12.96
N LYS A 280 -16.77 -2.04 -12.70
CA LYS A 280 -17.64 -1.52 -11.63
C LYS A 280 -19.13 -1.81 -11.79
N HIS A 281 -19.56 -2.22 -12.99
CA HIS A 281 -20.95 -2.53 -13.32
C HIS A 281 -21.26 -4.03 -13.36
N GLU A 282 -20.25 -4.88 -13.16
CA GLU A 282 -20.41 -6.34 -13.09
C GLU A 282 -20.98 -6.80 -11.74
#